data_AF-A0A1C5P2N9-F1
#
_entry.id   AF-A0A1C5P2N9-F1
#
_cell.length_a   1.000
_cell.length_b   1.000
_cell.length_c   1.000
_cell.angle_alpha   90.00
_cell.angle_beta   90.00
_cell.angle_gamma   90.00
#
_symmetry.space_group_name_H-M   'P 1'
#
loop_
_entity.id
_entity.type
_entity.pdbx_description
1 polymer ?
#
loop_
_entity_poly.entity_id
_entity_poly.type
_entity_poly.pdbx_seq_one_letter_code
_entity_poly.pdbx_strand_id
1 'polypeptide(L)'
;MKKTVSVCMTAVMALSLLAGGAVQAYALSAETAEPVFAVAEENCISGSWKRTSDPALTEKVRKVFDKAFDGLEGVSYTPVALLASRTTGFGTQYRILCKATVVVPGAQEEYVVVTLQRGWMGKAEILDIGDSLCLTNLDYEEGAVGTWQEAESPAMTEEATAAFNEATEGFVGVDYVPVTLLSTQTVAGTNYRILCEATTVYPGAEMHYAVVNVYESLEGNANIISVTDGYVS
;
A
#
# COMPACT_ATOMS: atom_id res chain seq x y z
N MET A 1 31.36 20.34 30.39
CA MET A 1 31.73 19.23 31.30
C MET A 1 30.83 18.04 30.98
N LYS A 2 31.45 16.87 30.84
CA LYS A 2 30.90 15.58 30.38
C LYS A 2 29.82 15.04 31.33
N LYS A 3 28.92 14.20 30.81
CA LYS A 3 28.75 12.80 31.28
C LYS A 3 27.90 11.98 30.30
N THR A 4 28.61 11.21 29.48
CA THR A 4 28.18 10.00 28.79
C THR A 4 27.92 8.90 29.83
N VAL A 5 26.86 8.10 29.68
CA VAL A 5 26.73 6.81 30.38
C VAL A 5 26.60 5.71 29.34
N SER A 6 27.68 4.94 29.30
CA SER A 6 27.91 3.70 28.56
C SER A 6 27.30 2.55 29.35
N VAL A 7 26.57 1.64 28.69
CA VAL A 7 26.23 0.34 29.28
C VAL A 7 26.90 -0.75 28.45
N CYS A 8 27.83 -1.43 29.11
CA CYS A 8 28.67 -2.48 28.59
C CYS A 8 27.87 -3.78 28.33
N MET A 9 28.08 -4.40 27.17
CA MET A 9 27.83 -5.83 26.98
C MET A 9 28.90 -6.63 27.75
N THR A 10 28.48 -7.40 28.74
CA THR A 10 29.31 -8.45 29.33
C THR A 10 29.10 -9.75 28.57
N ALA A 11 30.10 -10.14 27.77
CA ALA A 11 30.25 -11.50 27.29
C ALA A 11 30.82 -12.37 28.43
N VAL A 12 30.09 -13.39 28.86
CA VAL A 12 30.60 -14.42 29.76
C VAL A 12 30.95 -15.65 28.92
N MET A 13 32.23 -15.82 28.61
CA MET A 13 32.79 -17.12 28.22
C MET A 13 33.15 -17.88 29.50
N ALA A 14 32.56 -19.06 29.70
CA ALA A 14 33.01 -20.01 30.72
C ALA A 14 33.77 -21.16 30.05
N LEU A 15 35.04 -21.32 30.44
CA LEU A 15 35.96 -22.36 29.98
C LEU A 15 36.17 -23.39 31.10
N SER A 16 35.96 -24.67 30.75
CA SER A 16 36.56 -25.92 31.29
C SER A 16 36.29 -26.39 32.73
N LEU A 17 35.99 -27.69 32.88
CA LEU A 17 36.92 -28.71 33.41
C LEU A 17 36.32 -30.14 33.27
N LEU A 18 37.19 -31.11 32.97
CA LEU A 18 36.93 -32.54 32.77
C LEU A 18 36.80 -33.31 34.10
N ALA A 19 35.89 -34.29 34.14
CA ALA A 19 36.09 -35.70 34.56
C ALA A 19 34.90 -36.28 35.36
N GLY A 20 34.33 -37.38 34.83
CA GLY A 20 33.69 -38.44 35.62
C GLY A 20 32.16 -38.45 35.69
N GLY A 21 31.55 -39.47 35.06
CA GLY A 21 30.35 -40.12 35.59
C GLY A 21 28.99 -39.74 35.00
N ALA A 22 28.33 -40.78 34.45
CA ALA A 22 26.88 -40.93 34.22
C ALA A 22 26.15 -39.87 33.35
N VAL A 23 25.84 -40.29 32.12
CA VAL A 23 24.92 -39.62 31.21
C VAL A 23 23.51 -39.70 31.77
N GLN A 24 22.92 -38.57 32.15
CA GLN A 24 21.49 -38.47 32.39
C GLN A 24 20.96 -37.34 31.51
N ALA A 25 20.29 -37.72 30.43
CA ALA A 25 19.69 -36.82 29.47
C ALA A 25 18.45 -36.18 30.11
N TYR A 26 18.55 -34.92 30.49
CA TYR A 26 17.40 -34.08 30.79
C TYR A 26 17.07 -33.32 29.50
N ALA A 27 15.96 -33.67 28.86
CA ALA A 27 15.43 -32.94 27.73
C ALA A 27 14.99 -31.55 28.22
N LEU A 28 15.74 -30.51 27.86
CA LEU A 28 15.29 -29.13 28.00
C LEU A 28 14.20 -28.90 26.94
N SER A 29 12.97 -28.72 27.39
CA SER A 29 11.84 -28.35 26.56
C SER A 29 12.14 -27.00 25.92
N ALA A 30 12.36 -26.98 24.60
CA ALA A 30 12.51 -25.76 23.83
C ALA A 30 11.16 -25.03 23.79
N GLU A 31 11.04 -23.99 24.62
CA GLU A 31 9.95 -23.04 24.52
C GLU A 31 10.05 -22.39 23.12
N THR A 32 9.06 -22.69 22.28
CA THR A 32 8.99 -22.20 20.91
C THR A 32 8.63 -20.73 20.99
N ALA A 33 9.64 -19.85 20.96
CA ALA A 33 9.44 -18.43 20.80
C ALA A 33 8.72 -18.18 19.47
N GLU A 34 7.53 -17.58 19.54
CA GLU A 34 6.82 -17.16 18.34
C GLU A 34 7.69 -16.22 17.50
N PRO A 35 7.70 -16.35 16.16
CA PRO A 35 8.53 -15.50 15.33
C PRO A 35 8.02 -14.06 15.43
N VAL A 36 8.81 -13.22 16.09
CA VAL A 36 8.70 -11.77 15.96
C VAL A 36 9.06 -11.46 14.52
N PHE A 37 8.03 -11.29 13.68
CA PHE A 37 8.20 -10.87 12.29
C PHE A 37 9.00 -9.56 12.29
N ALA A 38 10.27 -9.66 11.90
CA ALA A 38 11.04 -8.52 11.44
C ALA A 38 10.27 -7.92 10.27
N VAL A 39 9.70 -6.74 10.48
CA VAL A 39 9.10 -5.95 9.41
C VAL A 39 10.26 -5.59 8.50
N ALA A 40 10.36 -6.23 7.33
CA ALA A 40 11.30 -5.81 6.30
C ALA A 40 11.07 -4.32 6.05
N GLU A 41 12.15 -3.52 6.12
CA GLU A 41 12.09 -2.07 5.95
C GLU A 41 11.47 -1.65 4.61
N GLU A 42 11.39 -2.56 3.63
CA GLU A 42 10.76 -2.40 2.32
C GLU A 42 9.26 -2.09 2.35
N ASN A 43 8.55 -2.41 3.44
CA ASN A 43 7.11 -2.17 3.57
C ASN A 43 6.74 -1.01 4.50
N CYS A 44 7.71 -0.23 4.98
CA CYS A 44 7.47 0.89 5.89
C CYS A 44 7.25 2.19 5.13
N ILE A 45 6.04 2.72 5.21
CA ILE A 45 5.67 4.06 4.76
C ILE A 45 5.97 5.05 5.91
N SER A 46 6.20 6.33 5.59
CA SER A 46 6.35 7.41 6.57
C SER A 46 5.24 7.39 7.65
N GLY A 47 5.56 7.82 8.87
CA GLY A 47 4.58 7.88 9.96
C GLY A 47 4.12 6.53 10.51
N SER A 48 4.97 5.50 10.43
CA SER A 48 4.72 4.12 10.92
C SER A 48 3.61 3.37 10.19
N TRP A 49 3.24 3.83 9.00
CA TRP A 49 2.36 3.09 8.11
C TRP A 49 3.10 1.89 7.54
N LYS A 50 2.39 0.77 7.39
CA LYS A 50 2.91 -0.43 6.73
C LYS A 50 2.12 -0.64 5.45
N ARG A 51 2.81 -0.62 4.31
CA ARG A 51 2.24 -0.97 3.01
C ARG A 51 1.71 -2.40 3.09
N THR A 52 0.54 -2.59 2.50
CA THR A 52 -0.05 -3.91 2.37
C THR A 52 0.57 -4.64 1.18
N SER A 53 0.98 -5.90 1.37
CA SER A 53 1.54 -6.73 0.28
C SER A 53 0.48 -7.28 -0.69
N ASP A 54 -0.75 -7.44 -0.22
CA ASP A 54 -1.91 -7.86 -1.03
C ASP A 54 -3.02 -6.78 -0.94
N PRO A 55 -3.24 -5.98 -2.00
CA PRO A 55 -4.19 -4.88 -1.96
C PRO A 55 -5.65 -5.34 -1.83
N ALA A 56 -5.96 -6.64 -1.86
CA ALA A 56 -7.31 -7.14 -1.69
C ALA A 56 -7.91 -6.77 -0.31
N LEU A 57 -9.18 -6.36 -0.34
CA LEU A 57 -9.92 -6.02 0.87
C LEU A 57 -10.37 -7.27 1.64
N THR A 58 -9.79 -7.47 2.82
CA THR A 58 -10.26 -8.50 3.76
C THR A 58 -11.67 -8.20 4.30
N GLU A 59 -12.41 -9.24 4.68
CA GLU A 59 -13.74 -9.10 5.29
C GLU A 59 -13.72 -8.20 6.54
N LYS A 60 -12.63 -8.26 7.32
CA LYS A 60 -12.42 -7.40 8.50
C LYS A 60 -12.38 -5.92 8.11
N VAL A 61 -11.69 -5.57 7.03
CA VAL A 61 -11.59 -4.18 6.57
C VAL A 61 -12.91 -3.72 5.98
N ARG A 62 -13.60 -4.57 5.20
CA ARG A 62 -14.94 -4.28 4.68
C ARG A 62 -15.94 -3.95 5.79
N LYS A 63 -16.01 -4.77 6.84
CA LYS A 63 -16.88 -4.49 8.01
C LYS A 63 -16.54 -3.18 8.72
N VAL A 64 -15.27 -2.78 8.76
CA VAL A 64 -14.86 -1.48 9.32
C VAL A 64 -15.32 -0.35 8.41
N PHE A 65 -15.16 -0.52 7.09
CA PHE A 65 -15.61 0.43 6.08
C PHE A 65 -17.13 0.64 6.16
N ASP A 66 -17.91 -0.44 6.07
CA ASP A 66 -19.38 -0.38 6.10
C ASP A 66 -19.87 0.33 7.37
N LYS A 67 -19.27 0.04 8.52
CA LYS A 67 -19.63 0.69 9.79
C LYS A 67 -19.22 2.16 9.85
N ALA A 68 -18.10 2.54 9.22
CA ALA A 68 -17.62 3.92 9.24
C ALA A 68 -18.45 4.84 8.33
N PHE A 69 -19.01 4.30 7.25
CA PHE A 69 -19.85 5.02 6.29
C PHE A 69 -21.36 4.86 6.53
N ASP A 70 -21.77 4.05 7.52
CA ASP A 70 -23.18 3.87 7.88
C ASP A 70 -23.85 5.21 8.22
N GLY A 71 -24.93 5.52 7.52
CA GLY A 71 -25.69 6.76 7.68
C GLY A 71 -25.10 8.01 7.02
N LEU A 72 -24.01 7.90 6.25
CA LEU A 72 -23.52 9.00 5.41
C LEU A 72 -24.26 9.04 4.07
N GLU A 73 -24.63 10.26 3.65
CA GLU A 73 -25.35 10.53 2.40
C GLU A 73 -24.65 11.63 1.58
N GLY A 74 -24.99 11.74 0.30
CA GLY A 74 -24.50 12.79 -0.61
C GLY A 74 -23.34 12.38 -1.51
N VAL A 75 -22.49 11.45 -1.07
CA VAL A 75 -21.43 10.83 -1.89
C VAL A 75 -21.40 9.34 -1.63
N SER A 76 -21.42 8.52 -2.68
CA SER A 76 -21.24 7.07 -2.60
C SER A 76 -19.76 6.74 -2.69
N TYR A 77 -19.26 5.91 -1.76
CA TYR A 77 -17.89 5.42 -1.76
C TYR A 77 -17.87 3.90 -1.91
N THR A 78 -17.16 3.42 -2.94
CA THR A 78 -16.95 2.00 -3.20
C THR A 78 -15.50 1.64 -2.92
N PRO A 79 -15.21 0.78 -1.93
CA PRO A 79 -13.82 0.45 -1.59
C PRO A 79 -13.23 -0.51 -2.62
N VAL A 80 -12.02 -0.19 -3.10
CA VAL A 80 -11.30 -0.92 -4.15
C VAL A 80 -10.14 -1.72 -3.58
N ALA A 81 -9.24 -1.07 -2.84
CA ALA A 81 -7.98 -1.67 -2.39
C ALA A 81 -7.58 -1.23 -0.98
N LEU A 82 -6.96 -2.13 -0.21
CA LEU A 82 -6.27 -1.80 1.04
C LEU A 82 -4.82 -1.42 0.74
N LEU A 83 -4.47 -0.15 0.93
CA LEU A 83 -3.14 0.37 0.59
C LEU A 83 -2.14 0.17 1.73
N ALA A 84 -2.55 0.50 2.95
CA ALA A 84 -1.67 0.45 4.11
C ALA A 84 -2.45 0.31 5.42
N SER A 85 -1.75 -0.13 6.47
CA SER A 85 -2.27 -0.17 7.82
C SER A 85 -1.28 0.39 8.85
N ARG A 86 -1.81 0.91 9.96
CA ARG A 86 -1.00 1.43 11.06
C ARG A 86 -1.64 1.07 12.39
N THR A 87 -0.85 0.51 13.31
CA THR A 87 -1.32 0.29 14.69
C THR A 87 -0.96 1.51 15.54
N THR A 88 -1.95 2.03 16.25
CA THR A 88 -1.83 3.18 17.15
C THR A 88 -2.30 2.81 18.55
N GLY A 89 -2.08 3.69 19.54
CA GLY A 89 -2.63 3.50 20.89
C GLY A 89 -4.17 3.48 20.96
N PHE A 90 -4.85 3.96 19.92
CA PHE A 90 -6.32 4.04 19.86
C PHE A 90 -6.95 2.91 19.04
N GLY A 91 -6.15 2.09 18.36
CA GLY A 91 -6.61 1.00 17.51
C GLY A 91 -5.82 0.89 16.21
N THR A 92 -6.42 0.26 15.20
CA THR A 92 -5.80 0.08 13.88
C THR A 92 -6.38 1.06 12.89
N GLN A 93 -5.52 1.75 12.16
CA GLN A 93 -5.87 2.61 11.05
C GLN A 93 -5.61 1.92 9.72
N TYR A 94 -6.43 2.22 8.73
CA TYR A 94 -6.38 1.67 7.38
C TYR A 94 -6.43 2.80 6.36
N ARG A 95 -5.60 2.73 5.32
CA ARG A 95 -5.73 3.55 4.10
C ARG A 95 -6.35 2.69 3.02
N ILE A 96 -7.48 3.13 2.48
CA ILE A 96 -8.28 2.38 1.53
C ILE A 96 -8.48 3.26 0.30
N LEU A 97 -8.12 2.75 -0.86
CA LEU A 97 -8.52 3.36 -2.13
C LEU A 97 -10.01 3.14 -2.35
N CYS A 98 -10.73 4.21 -2.68
CA CYS A 98 -12.15 4.17 -2.97
C CYS A 98 -12.44 4.84 -4.31
N LYS A 99 -13.50 4.40 -4.97
CA LYS A 99 -14.20 5.16 -6.00
C LYS A 99 -15.27 6.00 -5.32
N ALA A 100 -15.27 7.30 -5.55
CA ALA A 100 -16.22 8.25 -4.99
C ALA A 100 -17.08 8.81 -6.12
N THR A 101 -18.40 8.84 -5.93
CA THR A 101 -19.34 9.47 -6.86
C THR A 101 -20.34 10.30 -6.08
N VAL A 102 -20.49 11.58 -6.42
CA VAL A 102 -21.52 12.43 -5.83
C VAL A 102 -22.89 11.93 -6.26
N VAL A 103 -23.86 11.87 -5.34
CA VAL A 103 -25.21 11.33 -5.63
C VAL A 103 -26.06 12.37 -6.37
N VAL A 104 -25.63 12.75 -7.57
CA VAL A 104 -26.34 13.61 -8.52
C VAL A 104 -26.22 13.03 -9.94
N PRO A 105 -27.23 13.24 -10.80
CA PRO A 105 -27.18 12.74 -12.18
C PRO A 105 -25.97 13.30 -12.93
N GLY A 106 -25.21 12.41 -13.59
CA GLY A 106 -24.04 12.78 -14.40
C GLY A 106 -22.79 13.14 -13.60
N ALA A 107 -22.77 12.87 -12.29
CA ALA A 107 -21.54 12.97 -11.50
C ALA A 107 -20.49 12.03 -12.07
N GLN A 108 -19.25 12.51 -12.12
CA GLN A 108 -18.11 11.70 -12.52
C GLN A 108 -17.59 10.95 -11.30
N GLU A 109 -17.11 9.73 -11.52
CA GLU A 109 -16.51 8.90 -10.49
C GLU A 109 -15.01 9.22 -10.39
N GLU A 110 -14.50 9.35 -9.17
CA GLU A 110 -13.11 9.71 -8.87
C GLU A 110 -12.45 8.69 -7.94
N TYR A 111 -11.14 8.47 -8.10
CA TYR A 111 -10.35 7.74 -7.12
C TYR A 111 -9.93 8.66 -5.97
N VAL A 112 -10.18 8.24 -4.73
CA VAL A 112 -9.79 8.93 -3.50
C VAL A 112 -9.19 7.95 -2.50
N VAL A 113 -8.34 8.44 -1.60
CA VAL A 113 -7.83 7.64 -0.48
C VAL A 113 -8.56 8.01 0.80
N VAL A 114 -9.19 7.01 1.42
CA VAL A 114 -9.89 7.17 2.70
C VAL A 114 -9.05 6.59 3.82
N THR A 115 -8.91 7.34 4.91
CA THR A 115 -8.29 6.85 6.14
C THR A 115 -9.36 6.51 7.17
N LEU A 116 -9.42 5.23 7.57
CA LEU A 116 -10.34 4.73 8.59
C LEU A 116 -9.60 4.36 9.87
N GLN A 117 -10.30 4.42 11.00
CA GLN A 117 -9.84 3.90 12.29
C GLN A 117 -10.82 2.88 12.84
N ARG A 118 -10.31 1.70 13.18
CA ARG A 118 -10.98 0.72 14.02
C ARG A 118 -10.47 0.85 15.46
N GLY A 119 -11.32 1.35 16.34
CA GLY A 119 -11.06 1.42 17.77
C GLY A 119 -11.12 0.07 18.48
N TRP A 120 -10.65 0.04 19.73
CA TRP A 120 -10.59 -1.16 20.58
C TRP A 120 -11.95 -1.79 20.91
N MET A 121 -13.03 -0.99 20.97
CA MET A 121 -14.41 -1.48 21.13
C MET A 121 -15.11 -1.81 19.79
N GLY A 122 -14.36 -1.91 18.69
CA GLY A 122 -14.94 -2.11 17.36
C GLY A 122 -15.70 -0.90 16.82
N LYS A 123 -15.53 0.29 17.41
CA LYS A 123 -15.94 1.56 16.79
C LYS A 123 -15.17 1.74 15.49
N ALA A 124 -15.85 2.21 14.44
CA ALA A 124 -15.23 2.55 13.17
C ALA A 124 -15.48 4.03 12.90
N GLU A 125 -14.44 4.75 12.46
CA GLU A 125 -14.49 6.19 12.22
C GLU A 125 -13.74 6.51 10.93
N ILE A 126 -14.27 7.43 10.12
CA ILE A 126 -13.53 8.09 9.05
C ILE A 126 -12.68 9.17 9.69
N LEU A 127 -11.37 9.10 9.50
CA LEU A 127 -10.43 10.12 9.98
C LEU A 127 -10.16 11.17 8.92
N ASP A 128 -10.11 10.75 7.66
CA ASP A 128 -9.72 11.60 6.54
C ASP A 128 -10.27 11.01 5.22
N ILE A 129 -10.63 11.90 4.30
CA ILE A 129 -10.92 11.59 2.90
C ILE A 129 -10.02 12.53 2.10
N GLY A 130 -8.99 11.96 1.48
CA GLY A 130 -8.03 12.73 0.71
C GLY A 130 -8.63 13.34 -0.55
N ASP A 131 -7.87 14.24 -1.17
CA ASP A 131 -8.24 14.86 -2.44
C ASP A 131 -8.41 13.82 -3.55
N SER A 132 -9.15 14.21 -4.60
CA SER A 132 -9.30 13.42 -5.83
C SER A 132 -7.94 13.19 -6.48
N LEU A 133 -7.59 11.92 -6.69
CA LEU A 133 -6.38 11.52 -7.40
C LEU A 133 -6.56 11.70 -8.90
N CYS A 134 -7.65 11.15 -9.44
CA CYS A 134 -8.07 11.31 -10.83
C CYS A 134 -9.49 10.79 -11.04
N LEU A 135 -10.10 11.18 -12.16
CA LEU A 135 -11.33 10.59 -12.66
C LEU A 135 -11.11 9.13 -13.07
N THR A 136 -12.04 8.25 -12.74
CA THR A 136 -11.94 6.82 -13.11
C THR A 136 -12.11 6.64 -14.62
N ASN A 137 -12.98 7.43 -15.26
CA ASN A 137 -13.29 7.34 -16.70
C ASN A 137 -13.58 5.90 -17.16
N LEU A 138 -14.10 5.07 -16.26
CA LEU A 138 -14.39 3.68 -16.54
C LEU A 138 -15.58 3.58 -17.48
N ASP A 139 -15.44 2.75 -18.49
CA ASP A 139 -16.56 2.22 -19.24
C ASP A 139 -16.86 0.81 -18.70
N TYR A 140 -18.12 0.54 -18.39
CA TYR A 140 -18.55 -0.75 -17.88
C TYR A 140 -19.09 -1.65 -19.00
N GLU A 141 -19.06 -1.18 -20.26
CA GLU A 141 -19.24 -2.05 -21.42
C GLU A 141 -17.98 -2.93 -21.61
N GLU A 142 -18.15 -4.21 -21.33
CA GLU A 142 -17.06 -5.19 -21.36
C GLU A 142 -16.44 -5.31 -22.77
N GLY A 143 -15.12 -5.23 -22.84
CA GLY A 143 -14.36 -5.42 -24.08
C GLY A 143 -14.36 -4.22 -25.03
N ALA A 144 -14.81 -3.05 -24.59
CA ALA A 144 -14.78 -1.82 -25.38
C ALA A 144 -13.33 -1.32 -25.59
N VAL A 145 -12.81 -1.50 -26.81
CA VAL A 145 -11.48 -1.01 -27.21
C VAL A 145 -11.44 0.53 -27.17
N GLY A 146 -10.34 1.09 -26.68
CA GLY A 146 -10.16 2.54 -26.55
C GLY A 146 -10.83 3.15 -25.32
N THR A 147 -11.42 2.35 -24.43
CA THR A 147 -12.00 2.80 -23.15
C THR A 147 -11.25 2.21 -21.96
N TRP A 148 -11.34 2.86 -20.80
CA TRP A 148 -10.75 2.33 -19.57
C TRP A 148 -11.68 1.30 -18.97
N GLN A 149 -11.14 0.12 -18.69
CA GLN A 149 -11.83 -1.00 -18.07
C GLN A 149 -11.23 -1.21 -16.68
N GLU A 150 -12.08 -1.46 -15.69
CA GLU A 150 -11.61 -1.69 -14.32
C GLU A 150 -10.76 -2.96 -14.27
N ALA A 151 -9.67 -2.93 -13.51
CA ALA A 151 -8.85 -4.12 -13.32
C ALA A 151 -9.66 -5.21 -12.61
N GLU A 152 -9.55 -6.46 -13.06
CA GLU A 152 -10.25 -7.60 -12.44
C GLU A 152 -9.90 -7.79 -10.96
N SER A 153 -8.69 -7.36 -10.58
CA SER A 153 -8.16 -7.39 -9.23
C SER A 153 -7.31 -6.14 -9.02
N PRO A 154 -7.26 -5.58 -7.79
CA PRO A 154 -6.37 -4.47 -7.48
C PRO A 154 -4.88 -4.86 -7.50
N ALA A 155 -4.54 -6.15 -7.54
CA ALA A 155 -3.16 -6.60 -7.62
C ALA A 155 -2.51 -6.22 -8.95
N MET A 156 -1.22 -5.90 -8.92
CA MET A 156 -0.42 -5.74 -10.13
C MET A 156 -0.32 -7.07 -10.88
N THR A 157 -0.49 -7.03 -12.20
CA THR A 157 -0.20 -8.19 -13.06
C THR A 157 1.29 -8.21 -13.43
N GLU A 158 1.76 -9.34 -13.97
CA GLU A 158 3.15 -9.46 -14.44
C GLU A 158 3.43 -8.46 -15.57
N GLU A 159 2.49 -8.30 -16.51
CA GLU A 159 2.59 -7.39 -17.65
C GLU A 159 2.59 -5.93 -17.20
N ALA A 160 1.66 -5.53 -16.33
CA ALA A 160 1.62 -4.17 -15.80
C ALA A 160 2.88 -3.83 -14.99
N THR A 161 3.43 -4.81 -14.27
CA THR A 161 4.68 -4.64 -13.51
C THR A 161 5.88 -4.48 -14.45
N ALA A 162 5.97 -5.32 -15.49
CA ALA A 162 7.04 -5.23 -16.49
C ALA A 162 6.99 -3.88 -17.23
N ALA A 163 5.82 -3.49 -17.72
CA ALA A 163 5.61 -2.21 -18.39
C ALA A 163 5.95 -1.03 -17.47
N PHE A 164 5.56 -1.08 -16.19
CA PHE A 164 5.90 -0.05 -15.22
C PHE A 164 7.42 0.07 -14.98
N ASN A 165 8.11 -1.06 -14.79
CA ASN A 165 9.55 -1.07 -14.55
C ASN A 165 10.33 -0.52 -15.76
N GLU A 166 9.97 -0.93 -16.97
CA GLU A 166 10.56 -0.39 -18.21
C GLU A 166 10.27 1.12 -18.34
N ALA A 167 9.02 1.54 -18.12
CA ALA A 167 8.61 2.94 -18.26
C ALA A 167 9.24 3.88 -17.22
N THR A 168 9.64 3.36 -16.07
CA THR A 168 10.29 4.12 -14.99
C THR A 168 11.81 3.99 -15.00
N GLU A 169 12.38 3.17 -15.90
CA GLU A 169 13.83 3.03 -16.02
C GLU A 169 14.47 4.37 -16.41
N GLY A 170 15.39 4.86 -15.57
CA GLY A 170 16.05 6.14 -15.78
C GLY A 170 15.22 7.38 -15.42
N PHE A 171 13.99 7.23 -14.90
CA PHE A 171 13.22 8.34 -14.35
C PHE A 171 13.89 8.87 -13.07
N VAL A 172 13.97 10.20 -12.91
CA VAL A 172 14.67 10.86 -11.79
C VAL A 172 13.81 11.94 -11.15
N GLY A 173 14.06 12.24 -9.88
CA GLY A 173 13.42 13.33 -9.14
C GLY A 173 12.27 12.88 -8.24
N VAL A 174 11.57 11.80 -8.60
CA VAL A 174 10.55 11.14 -7.78
C VAL A 174 10.76 9.63 -7.84
N ASP A 175 10.73 8.98 -6.69
CA ASP A 175 10.68 7.53 -6.55
C ASP A 175 9.22 7.07 -6.54
N TYR A 176 8.83 6.27 -7.53
CA TYR A 176 7.48 5.72 -7.64
C TYR A 176 7.50 4.23 -7.35
N VAL A 177 6.73 3.80 -6.36
CA VAL A 177 6.53 2.38 -6.02
C VAL A 177 5.10 1.99 -6.35
N PRO A 178 4.86 1.03 -7.27
CA PRO A 178 3.52 0.63 -7.66
C PRO A 178 2.83 -0.12 -6.53
N VAL A 179 1.56 0.21 -6.27
CA VAL A 179 0.76 -0.38 -5.17
C VAL A 179 -0.43 -1.17 -5.69
N THR A 180 -1.15 -0.63 -6.67
CA THR A 180 -2.37 -1.27 -7.19
C THR A 180 -2.63 -0.89 -8.64
N LEU A 181 -3.07 -1.87 -9.43
CA LEU A 181 -3.57 -1.65 -10.78
C LEU A 181 -5.03 -1.21 -10.70
N LEU A 182 -5.34 -0.04 -11.28
CA LEU A 182 -6.67 0.56 -11.21
C LEU A 182 -7.53 0.15 -12.40
N SER A 183 -6.97 0.30 -13.59
CA SER A 183 -7.68 0.08 -14.85
C SER A 183 -6.70 -0.17 -15.99
N THR A 184 -7.17 -0.85 -17.02
CA THR A 184 -6.45 -1.04 -18.28
C THR A 184 -7.25 -0.46 -19.43
N GLN A 185 -6.59 -0.13 -20.54
CA GLN A 185 -7.25 0.32 -21.75
C GLN A 185 -6.53 -0.29 -22.96
N THR A 186 -7.26 -1.07 -23.76
CA THR A 186 -6.74 -1.67 -24.98
C THR A 186 -6.70 -0.64 -26.11
N VAL A 187 -5.53 -0.46 -26.71
CA VAL A 187 -5.26 0.44 -27.85
C VAL A 187 -4.40 -0.30 -28.89
N ALA A 188 -3.51 0.38 -29.62
CA ALA A 188 -2.44 -0.25 -30.39
C ALA A 188 -1.31 -0.75 -29.46
N GLY A 189 -1.68 -1.53 -28.45
CA GLY A 189 -0.91 -1.77 -27.23
C GLY A 189 -1.85 -1.77 -26.02
N THR A 190 -1.30 -1.52 -24.84
CA THR A 190 -2.08 -1.46 -23.59
C THR A 190 -1.68 -0.23 -22.79
N ASN A 191 -2.67 0.55 -22.34
CA ASN A 191 -2.46 1.54 -21.29
C ASN A 191 -2.80 0.91 -19.94
N TYR A 192 -1.95 1.13 -18.95
CA TYR A 192 -2.14 0.77 -17.55
C TYR A 192 -2.29 2.03 -16.72
N ARG A 193 -3.28 2.06 -15.83
CA ARG A 193 -3.42 3.09 -14.80
C ARG A 193 -3.07 2.50 -13.45
N ILE A 194 -1.99 2.98 -12.86
CA ILE A 194 -1.39 2.39 -11.67
C ILE A 194 -1.36 3.43 -10.57
N LEU A 195 -1.82 3.05 -9.37
CA LEU A 195 -1.60 3.86 -8.17
C LEU A 195 -0.21 3.57 -7.63
N CYS A 196 0.56 4.62 -7.43
CA CYS A 196 1.90 4.55 -6.86
C CYS A 196 1.97 5.32 -5.54
N GLU A 197 2.85 4.86 -4.66
CA GLU A 197 3.44 5.73 -3.65
C GLU A 197 4.56 6.52 -4.30
N ALA A 198 4.51 7.84 -4.19
CA ALA A 198 5.44 8.79 -4.76
C ALA A 198 6.23 9.45 -3.64
N THR A 199 7.55 9.46 -3.75
CA THR A 199 8.43 10.18 -2.81
C THR A 199 9.45 10.98 -3.59
N THR A 200 9.40 12.31 -3.49
CA THR A 200 10.39 13.18 -4.12
C THR A 200 11.79 12.94 -3.55
N VAL A 201 12.82 12.95 -4.39
CA VAL A 201 14.20 12.59 -4.00
C VAL A 201 14.90 13.78 -3.32
N TYR A 202 14.47 14.15 -2.11
CA TYR A 202 15.18 15.07 -1.22
C TYR A 202 14.97 14.71 0.26
N PRO A 203 15.89 15.11 1.17
CA PRO A 203 15.80 14.75 2.59
C PRO A 203 14.52 15.28 3.26
N GLY A 204 13.74 14.37 3.86
CA GLY A 204 12.52 14.72 4.57
C GLY A 204 11.28 14.88 3.69
N ALA A 205 11.35 14.50 2.42
CA ALA A 205 10.17 14.37 1.56
C ALA A 205 9.15 13.42 2.20
N GLU A 206 7.89 13.85 2.20
CA GLU A 206 6.78 13.00 2.62
C GLU A 206 6.27 12.21 1.42
N MET A 207 5.90 10.95 1.65
CA MET A 207 5.24 10.13 0.64
C MET A 207 3.81 10.62 0.42
N HIS A 208 3.40 10.72 -0.84
CA HIS A 208 2.01 10.89 -1.28
C HIS A 208 1.60 9.83 -2.30
N TYR A 209 0.29 9.67 -2.51
CA TYR A 209 -0.21 8.81 -3.58
C TYR A 209 -0.32 9.59 -4.88
N ALA A 210 0.11 8.98 -5.98
CA ALA A 210 -0.02 9.53 -7.34
C ALA A 210 -0.49 8.43 -8.29
N VAL A 211 -1.28 8.78 -9.31
CA VAL A 211 -1.64 7.84 -10.37
C VAL A 211 -0.70 8.04 -11.56
N VAL A 212 0.01 6.97 -11.92
CA VAL A 212 0.90 6.89 -13.08
C VAL A 212 0.17 6.12 -14.17
N ASN A 213 -0.01 6.76 -15.33
CA ASN A 213 -0.47 6.08 -16.53
C ASN A 213 0.74 5.66 -17.36
N VAL A 214 0.81 4.39 -17.73
CA VAL A 214 1.88 3.79 -18.53
C VAL A 214 1.29 3.25 -19.82
N TYR A 215 1.96 3.49 -20.94
CA TYR A 215 1.64 2.87 -22.22
C TYR A 215 2.68 1.81 -22.57
N GLU A 216 2.22 0.62 -22.92
CA GLU A 216 3.00 -0.48 -23.47
C GLU A 216 2.60 -0.72 -24.94
N SER A 217 3.57 -0.68 -25.84
CA SER A 217 3.38 -0.98 -27.25
C SER A 217 3.24 -2.49 -27.51
N LEU A 218 2.72 -2.88 -28.68
CA LEU A 218 2.66 -4.29 -29.11
C LEU A 218 4.02 -4.99 -29.20
N GLU A 219 5.12 -4.22 -29.21
CA GLU A 219 6.50 -4.72 -29.24
C GLU A 219 7.12 -4.86 -27.83
N GLY A 220 6.39 -4.49 -26.77
CA GLY A 220 6.83 -4.57 -25.38
C GLY A 220 7.56 -3.32 -24.85
N ASN A 221 7.80 -2.30 -25.69
CA ASN A 221 8.36 -1.03 -25.21
C ASN A 221 7.31 -0.28 -24.39
N ALA A 222 7.69 0.25 -23.22
CA ALA A 222 6.78 0.98 -22.34
C ALA A 222 7.28 2.38 -21.95
N ASN A 223 6.36 3.32 -21.75
CA ASN A 223 6.67 4.71 -21.36
C ASN A 223 5.57 5.29 -20.46
N ILE A 224 5.94 6.20 -19.55
CA ILE A 224 4.96 6.98 -18.78
C ILE A 224 4.28 7.97 -19.72
N ILE A 225 2.95 7.97 -19.74
CA ILE A 225 2.15 8.92 -20.55
C ILE A 225 1.62 10.10 -19.73
N SER A 226 1.40 9.92 -18.43
CA SER A 226 1.03 11.01 -17.53
C SER A 226 1.16 10.59 -16.08
N VAL A 227 1.39 11.55 -15.18
CA VAL A 227 1.33 11.35 -13.73
C VAL A 227 0.43 12.41 -13.10
N THR A 228 -0.41 12.02 -12.14
CA THR A 228 -1.15 12.94 -11.26
C THR A 228 -0.34 13.24 -10.01
N ASP A 229 0.85 13.79 -10.24
CA ASP A 229 1.73 14.26 -9.17
C ASP A 229 1.84 15.78 -9.30
N GLY A 230 1.37 16.50 -8.29
CA GLY A 230 1.40 17.97 -8.28
C GLY A 230 2.80 18.57 -8.34
N TYR A 231 3.86 17.74 -8.25
CA TYR A 231 5.26 18.15 -8.34
C TYR A 231 5.92 17.89 -9.70
N VAL A 232 5.22 17.23 -10.63
CA VAL A 232 5.75 16.95 -11.99
C VAL A 232 4.88 17.71 -13.01
N SER A 233 5.22 18.99 -13.21
CA SER A 233 4.64 19.87 -14.24
C SER A 233 5.62 20.11 -15.38
#